data_AF-A0A7X5Y2J1-F1
#
_entry.id   AF-A0A7X5Y2J1-F1
#
_cell.length_a   1.000
_cell.length_b   1.000
_cell.length_c   1.000
_cell.angle_alpha   90.00
_cell.angle_beta   90.00
_cell.angle_gamma   90.00
#
_symmetry.space_group_name_H-M   'P 1'
#
loop_
_entity.id
_entity.type
_entity.pdbx_description
1 polymer ?
#
loop_
_entity_poly.entity_id
_entity_poly.type
_entity_poly.pdbx_seq_one_letter_code
_entity_poly.pdbx_strand_id
1 'polypeptide(L)'
;MHIDVERHPAAGGAAPAAPQLEALLAEAARLEASHLHVEPGARGVEIAFRVSGLLHPFRELARADGDALIGQIAAAARLSPEQGRPQRGEMRWEGEVLDIFVLPVVHGQRVVVQRAPRQAGHRELEALGMSAALANHARTVLARAGLVLVAAPTGHGRSTTLQALLGLAASRTRPALAVASGAMPDMLGVTRADASTVVPAETLRAGIEQDLDILMVDSLEDRAAAAAAMQATQAGRLVLAGIDAQDSVAAIQQMRSWRVEAFHLASALSLVMAQRLVRRLCPECREPVQATGSVSALLGFDPGSIVYTAGGCVVCGGTGFAGQTGVFESIRGDATIRRLVNDGGDAAILARHAFISTPNLGSAARHLARTGVTTPEEAVKISRGQGA
;
A
#
# COMPACT_ATOMS: atom_id res chain seq x y z
N MET A 1 -13.89 -13.86 25.33
CA MET A 1 -12.68 -13.94 26.16
C MET A 1 -12.08 -12.55 26.17
N HIS A 2 -12.02 -11.90 27.33
CA HIS A 2 -11.26 -10.67 27.48
C HIS A 2 -9.85 -10.89 26.96
N ILE A 3 -9.27 -9.91 26.30
CA ILE A 3 -7.84 -9.88 26.03
C ILE A 3 -7.19 -9.76 27.40
N ASP A 4 -6.88 -10.90 28.05
CA ASP A 4 -6.04 -10.91 29.23
C ASP A 4 -4.61 -10.64 28.76
N VAL A 5 -4.30 -9.35 28.65
CA VAL A 5 -2.94 -8.85 28.79
C VAL A 5 -2.62 -9.05 30.26
N GLU A 6 -2.01 -10.18 30.60
CA GLU A 6 -1.55 -10.46 31.96
C GLU A 6 -0.74 -9.26 32.47
N ARG A 7 -1.29 -8.55 33.46
CA ARG A 7 -0.55 -7.60 34.29
C ARG A 7 0.49 -8.39 35.07
N HIS A 8 1.75 -8.33 34.63
CA HIS A 8 2.87 -8.83 35.41
C HIS A 8 2.92 -8.13 36.78
N PRO A 9 3.06 -8.86 37.89
CA PRO A 9 3.20 -8.27 39.21
C PRO A 9 4.58 -7.63 39.36
N ALA A 10 4.62 -6.47 40.04
CA ALA A 10 5.85 -5.79 40.40
C ALA A 10 6.64 -6.62 41.42
N ALA A 11 7.76 -7.19 40.97
CA ALA A 11 8.78 -7.74 41.86
C ALA A 11 9.87 -6.68 42.08
N GLY A 12 10.07 -6.29 43.34
CA GLY A 12 11.18 -5.45 43.74
C GLY A 12 12.50 -6.21 43.73
N GLY A 13 13.55 -5.59 43.20
CA GLY A 13 14.93 -6.06 43.27
C GLY A 13 15.66 -5.97 41.92
N ALA A 14 16.60 -5.01 41.82
CA ALA A 14 17.44 -4.65 40.67
C ALA A 14 16.69 -4.09 39.44
N ALA A 15 17.16 -2.97 38.91
CA ALA A 15 16.54 -2.29 37.78
C ALA A 15 16.41 -3.23 36.57
N PRO A 16 15.18 -3.50 36.05
CA PRO A 16 15.04 -4.25 34.83
C PRO A 16 15.49 -3.38 33.66
N ALA A 17 16.32 -3.94 32.78
CA ALA A 17 16.73 -3.31 31.53
C ALA A 17 15.48 -2.80 30.77
N ALA A 18 15.56 -1.58 30.24
CA ALA A 18 14.49 -0.92 29.48
C ALA A 18 13.79 -1.90 28.52
N PRO A 19 12.46 -1.79 28.30
CA PRO A 19 11.80 -2.58 27.27
C PRO A 19 12.54 -2.40 25.93
N GLN A 20 13.26 -3.44 25.55
CA GLN A 20 14.17 -3.46 24.43
C GLN A 20 13.34 -3.22 23.16
N LEU A 21 13.70 -2.19 22.41
CA LEU A 21 13.17 -1.93 21.06
C LEU A 21 13.02 -3.23 20.26
N GLU A 22 13.99 -4.13 20.36
CA GLU A 22 13.98 -5.47 19.75
C GLU A 22 12.72 -6.29 20.10
N ALA A 23 12.27 -6.32 21.34
CA ALA A 23 11.07 -7.07 21.74
C ALA A 23 9.79 -6.47 21.13
N LEU A 24 9.71 -5.14 21.02
CA LEU A 24 8.59 -4.47 20.37
C LEU A 24 8.59 -4.68 18.86
N LEU A 25 9.77 -4.71 18.23
CA LEU A 25 9.92 -5.04 16.81
C LEU A 25 9.59 -6.50 16.53
N ALA A 26 10.03 -7.43 17.38
CA ALA A 26 9.68 -8.84 17.30
C ALA A 26 8.18 -9.08 17.45
N GLU A 27 7.54 -8.36 18.39
CA GLU A 27 6.08 -8.42 18.57
C GLU A 27 5.33 -7.82 17.37
N ALA A 28 5.79 -6.67 16.85
CA ALA A 28 5.25 -6.10 15.62
C ALA A 28 5.38 -7.07 14.44
N ALA A 29 6.49 -7.80 14.34
CA ALA A 29 6.71 -8.82 13.34
C ALA A 29 5.76 -10.01 13.50
N ARG A 30 5.63 -10.53 14.73
CA ARG A 30 4.74 -11.64 15.08
C ARG A 30 3.26 -11.32 14.78
N LEU A 31 2.84 -10.08 15.04
CA LEU A 31 1.48 -9.61 14.79
C LEU A 31 1.24 -9.19 13.32
N GLU A 32 2.26 -9.28 12.46
CA GLU A 32 2.23 -8.73 11.09
C GLU A 32 1.79 -7.25 11.06
N ALA A 33 2.20 -6.48 12.06
CA ALA A 33 1.89 -5.06 12.16
C ALA A 33 2.66 -4.27 11.09
N SER A 34 1.96 -3.33 10.43
CA SER A 34 2.58 -2.40 9.47
C SER A 34 3.27 -1.23 10.17
N HIS A 35 2.78 -0.85 11.36
CA HIS A 35 3.32 0.26 12.12
C HIS A 35 3.38 -0.08 13.61
N LEU A 36 4.43 0.39 14.28
CA LEU A 36 4.51 0.54 15.73
C LEU A 36 4.43 2.04 16.04
N HIS A 37 3.43 2.42 16.82
CA HIS A 37 3.19 3.77 17.29
C HIS A 37 3.65 3.90 18.74
N VAL A 38 4.45 4.92 19.02
CA VAL A 38 4.92 5.29 20.36
C VAL A 38 4.52 6.75 20.60
N GLU A 39 3.48 6.95 21.40
CA GLU A 39 2.80 8.24 21.55
C GLU A 39 2.89 8.74 22.99
N PRO A 40 3.60 9.85 23.24
CA PRO A 40 3.66 10.44 24.57
C PRO A 40 2.35 11.16 24.91
N GLY A 41 1.75 10.81 26.03
CA GLY A 41 0.55 11.44 26.59
C GLY A 41 0.84 12.20 27.88
N ALA A 42 -0.23 12.73 28.49
CA ALA A 42 -0.11 13.48 29.75
C ALA A 42 0.37 12.61 30.94
N ARG A 43 0.01 11.31 30.95
CA ARG A 43 0.25 10.39 32.08
C ARG A 43 1.39 9.39 31.87
N GLY A 44 1.81 9.18 30.62
CA GLY A 44 2.75 8.13 30.24
C GLY A 44 2.99 8.13 28.74
N VAL A 45 3.52 7.03 28.20
CA VAL A 45 3.72 6.83 26.76
C VAL A 45 2.93 5.60 26.31
N GLU A 46 2.01 5.79 25.38
CA GLU A 46 1.17 4.73 24.82
C GLU A 46 1.88 4.03 23.66
N ILE A 47 1.84 2.70 23.66
CA ILE A 47 2.32 1.85 22.57
C ILE A 47 1.12 1.21 21.90
N ALA A 48 1.05 1.33 20.57
CA ALA A 48 0.03 0.70 19.76
C ALA A 48 0.60 0.13 18.46
N PHE A 49 -0.01 -0.94 17.95
CA PHE A 49 0.35 -1.55 16.67
C PHE A 49 -0.74 -1.34 15.64
N ARG A 50 -0.36 -1.02 14.40
CA ARG A 50 -1.30 -1.03 13.27
C ARG A 50 -1.33 -2.41 12.62
N VAL A 51 -2.41 -3.15 12.80
CA VAL A 51 -2.60 -4.49 12.25
C VAL A 51 -3.81 -4.48 11.32
N SER A 52 -3.64 -4.95 10.08
CA SER A 52 -4.71 -4.97 9.07
C SER A 52 -5.45 -3.62 8.89
N GLY A 53 -4.70 -2.52 8.99
CA GLY A 53 -5.20 -1.15 8.86
C GLY A 53 -5.76 -0.53 10.16
N LEU A 54 -6.05 -1.33 11.19
CA LEU A 54 -6.60 -0.86 12.47
C LEU A 54 -5.51 -0.65 13.50
N LEU A 55 -5.68 0.36 14.36
CA LEU A 55 -4.77 0.64 15.47
C LEU A 55 -5.23 -0.13 16.70
N HIS A 56 -4.32 -0.94 17.26
CA HIS A 56 -4.55 -1.77 18.44
C HIS A 56 -3.66 -1.28 19.59
N PRO A 57 -4.24 -0.73 20.68
CA PRO A 57 -3.48 -0.41 21.88
C PRO A 57 -2.81 -1.68 22.44
N PHE A 58 -1.56 -1.57 22.86
CA PHE A 58 -0.78 -2.70 23.38
C PHE A 58 -0.47 -2.54 24.86
N ARG A 59 0.23 -1.45 25.24
CA ARG A 59 0.54 -1.13 26.64
C ARG A 59 0.86 0.34 26.83
N GLU A 60 0.82 0.80 28.07
CA GLU A 60 1.32 2.11 28.49
C GLU A 60 2.63 1.94 29.26
N LEU A 61 3.61 2.79 28.98
CA LEU A 61 4.88 2.89 29.70
C LEU A 61 4.89 4.11 30.61
N ALA A 62 5.61 4.01 31.74
CA ALA A 62 5.94 5.17 32.54
C ALA A 62 6.76 6.18 31.71
N ARG A 63 6.63 7.47 32.02
CA ARG A 63 7.24 8.56 31.24
C ARG A 63 8.74 8.34 30.97
N ALA A 64 9.51 8.01 32.01
CA ALA A 64 10.95 7.80 31.88
C ALA A 64 11.31 6.65 30.92
N ASP A 65 10.60 5.52 31.01
CA ASP A 65 10.84 4.36 30.14
C ASP A 65 10.43 4.64 28.69
N GLY A 66 9.31 5.35 28.51
CA GLY A 66 8.83 5.77 27.20
C GLY A 66 9.76 6.75 26.51
N ASP A 67 10.25 7.76 27.24
CA ASP A 67 11.23 8.72 26.72
C ASP A 67 12.56 8.03 26.36
N ALA A 68 13.00 7.05 27.17
CA ALA A 68 14.17 6.23 26.85
C ALA A 68 13.97 5.41 25.57
N LEU A 69 12.82 4.77 25.39
CA LEU A 69 12.48 4.04 24.16
C LEU A 69 12.47 4.95 22.93
N ILE A 70 11.85 6.14 23.04
CA ILE A 70 11.84 7.14 21.97
C ILE A 70 13.27 7.54 21.58
N GLY A 71 14.13 7.78 22.57
CA GLY A 71 15.55 8.07 22.36
C GLY A 71 16.29 6.94 21.65
N GLN A 72 16.05 5.68 22.06
CA GLN A 72 16.64 4.51 21.40
C GLN A 72 16.23 4.40 19.94
N ILE A 73 14.94 4.58 19.62
CA ILE A 73 14.43 4.51 18.24
C ILE A 73 15.03 5.63 17.40
N ALA A 74 15.04 6.87 17.91
CA ALA A 74 15.60 8.01 17.20
C ALA A 74 17.10 7.83 16.94
N ALA A 75 17.86 7.37 17.93
CA ALA A 75 19.29 7.10 17.79
C ALA A 75 19.58 6.00 16.76
N ALA A 76 18.78 4.92 16.74
CA ALA A 76 18.91 3.83 15.75
C ALA A 76 18.75 4.32 14.30
N ALA A 77 17.93 5.36 14.08
CA ALA A 77 17.74 6.01 12.79
C ALA A 77 18.61 7.27 12.57
N ARG A 78 19.58 7.53 13.47
CA ARG A 78 20.48 8.71 13.43
C ARG A 78 19.72 10.05 13.43
N LEU A 79 18.59 10.09 14.12
CA LEU A 79 17.75 11.29 14.28
C LEU A 79 18.07 12.00 15.59
N SER A 80 17.89 13.32 15.60
CA SER A 80 18.13 14.15 16.78
C SER A 80 16.80 14.75 17.26
N PRO A 81 16.10 14.10 18.20
CA PRO A 81 14.78 14.54 18.66
C PRO A 81 14.78 15.95 19.30
N GLU A 82 15.96 16.46 19.67
CA GLU A 82 16.15 17.79 20.27
C GLU A 82 15.95 18.94 19.28
N GLN A 83 15.96 18.69 17.97
CA GLN A 83 15.86 19.71 16.93
C GLN A 83 14.47 20.37 16.83
N GLY A 84 13.47 19.90 17.60
CA GLY A 84 12.15 20.54 17.69
C GLY A 84 11.37 20.59 16.38
N ARG A 85 11.74 19.78 15.38
CA ARG A 85 11.09 19.70 14.06
C ARG A 85 10.78 18.26 13.68
N PRO A 86 9.78 18.03 12.80
CA PRO A 86 9.55 16.71 12.21
C PRO A 86 10.80 16.16 11.52
N GLN A 87 11.07 14.88 11.73
CA GLN A 87 12.23 14.18 11.19
C GLN A 87 11.84 12.81 10.66
N ARG A 88 12.56 12.37 9.63
CA ARG A 88 12.46 11.04 9.03
C ARG A 88 13.85 10.43 8.92
N GLY A 89 13.97 9.15 9.24
CA GLY A 89 15.18 8.36 9.05
C GLY A 89 14.84 6.89 8.79
N GLU A 90 15.86 6.08 8.61
CA GLU A 90 15.70 4.64 8.40
C GLU A 90 16.61 3.87 9.38
N MET A 91 16.16 2.71 9.83
CA MET A 91 16.99 1.75 10.56
C MET A 91 16.86 0.36 9.93
N ARG A 92 17.87 -0.50 10.13
CA ARG A 92 17.82 -1.91 9.74
C ARG A 92 17.61 -2.80 10.95
N TRP A 93 16.72 -3.77 10.83
CA TRP A 93 16.46 -4.78 11.86
C TRP A 93 16.16 -6.11 11.20
N GLU A 94 16.93 -7.16 11.54
CA GLU A 94 16.81 -8.51 10.94
C GLU A 94 16.79 -8.55 9.39
N GLY A 95 17.50 -7.63 8.75
CA GLY A 95 17.53 -7.50 7.29
C GLY A 95 16.33 -6.74 6.69
N GLU A 96 15.33 -6.38 7.50
CA GLU A 96 14.24 -5.48 7.10
C GLU A 96 14.70 -4.01 7.26
N VAL A 97 14.35 -3.17 6.29
CA VAL A 97 14.50 -1.70 6.38
C VAL A 97 13.22 -1.13 7.00
N LEU A 98 13.37 -0.29 8.02
CA LEU A 98 12.28 0.33 8.77
C LEU A 98 12.36 1.85 8.62
N ASP A 99 11.25 2.48 8.24
CA ASP A 99 11.08 3.93 8.27
C ASP A 99 10.80 4.40 9.69
N ILE A 100 11.50 5.43 10.15
CA ILE A 100 11.30 6.05 11.45
C ILE A 100 10.85 7.50 11.26
N PHE A 101 9.72 7.85 11.85
CA PHE A 101 9.20 9.21 11.88
C PHE A 101 9.19 9.73 13.31
N VAL A 102 9.75 10.92 13.51
CA VAL A 102 9.76 11.62 14.81
C VAL A 102 9.02 12.95 14.64
N LEU A 103 8.00 13.17 15.45
CA LEU A 103 7.19 14.38 15.45
C LEU A 103 7.14 15.00 16.85
N PRO A 104 7.64 16.24 17.03
CA PRO A 104 7.44 16.98 18.27
C PRO A 104 5.95 17.20 18.57
N VAL A 105 5.54 16.89 19.80
CA VAL A 105 4.16 17.05 20.29
C VAL A 105 4.16 17.66 21.68
N VAL A 106 2.99 18.09 22.17
CA VAL A 106 2.84 18.80 23.46
C VAL A 106 3.49 18.05 24.63
N HIS A 107 3.43 16.72 24.63
CA HIS A 107 3.91 15.88 25.73
C HIS A 107 5.26 15.21 25.48
N GLY A 108 5.97 15.53 24.40
CA GLY A 108 7.27 14.95 24.08
C GLY A 108 7.49 14.77 22.58
N GLN A 109 8.01 13.61 22.18
CA GLN A 109 8.25 13.25 20.78
C GLN A 109 7.44 12.01 20.43
N ARG A 110 6.50 12.14 19.48
CA ARG A 110 5.78 11.00 18.92
C ARG A 110 6.70 10.28 17.94
N VAL A 111 6.83 8.97 18.09
CA VAL A 111 7.60 8.13 17.18
C VAL A 111 6.71 7.12 16.49
N VAL A 112 6.89 6.96 15.18
CA VAL A 112 6.27 5.90 14.40
C VAL A 112 7.35 5.12 13.69
N VAL A 113 7.36 3.81 13.90
CA VAL A 113 8.18 2.86 13.15
C VAL A 113 7.27 2.23 12.10
N GLN A 114 7.60 2.38 10.83
CA GLN A 114 6.88 1.78 9.71
C GLN A 114 7.73 0.68 9.09
N ARG A 115 7.14 -0.51 8.96
CA ARG A 115 7.81 -1.67 8.37
C ARG A 115 7.55 -1.71 6.86
N ALA A 116 8.57 -2.06 6.08
CA ALA A 116 8.37 -2.42 4.68
C ALA A 116 7.45 -3.65 4.59
N PRO A 117 6.54 -3.71 3.61
CA PRO A 117 5.79 -4.93 3.35
C PRO A 117 6.77 -6.07 3.02
N ARG A 118 6.61 -7.24 3.66
CA ARG A 118 7.44 -8.41 3.35
C ARG A 118 7.25 -8.82 1.90
N GLN A 119 8.35 -9.01 1.17
CA GLN A 119 8.30 -9.62 -0.16
C GLN A 119 7.94 -11.10 -0.03
N ALA A 120 6.82 -11.49 -0.61
CA ALA A 120 6.55 -12.89 -0.90
C ALA A 120 7.26 -13.22 -2.22
N GLY A 121 7.78 -14.43 -2.45
CA GLY A 121 8.37 -14.75 -3.76
C GLY A 121 7.38 -14.65 -4.94
N HIS A 122 7.83 -15.03 -6.16
CA HIS A 122 7.17 -14.93 -7.49
C HIS A 122 5.62 -15.05 -7.66
N ARG A 123 4.86 -15.48 -6.66
CA ARG A 123 3.39 -15.41 -6.56
C ARG A 123 2.87 -14.08 -5.96
N GLU A 124 3.66 -13.00 -6.02
CA GLU A 124 3.32 -11.70 -5.41
C GLU A 124 1.99 -11.12 -5.88
N LEU A 125 1.74 -11.08 -7.20
CA LEU A 125 0.57 -10.34 -7.72
C LEU A 125 -0.76 -10.97 -7.31
N GLU A 126 -0.88 -12.30 -7.36
CA GLU A 126 -2.07 -13.00 -6.87
C GLU A 126 -2.19 -12.92 -5.35
N ALA A 127 -1.07 -12.95 -4.61
CA ALA A 127 -1.06 -12.76 -3.16
C ALA A 127 -1.54 -11.36 -2.75
N LEU A 128 -1.32 -10.35 -3.59
CA LEU A 128 -1.87 -9.00 -3.41
C LEU A 128 -3.39 -8.96 -3.64
N GLY A 129 -4.00 -9.98 -4.25
CA GLY A 129 -5.43 -10.05 -4.56
C GLY A 129 -5.77 -9.88 -6.03
N MET A 130 -4.78 -9.83 -6.93
CA MET A 130 -5.06 -9.80 -8.38
C MET A 130 -5.64 -11.13 -8.84
N SER A 131 -6.59 -11.08 -9.78
CA SER A 131 -7.01 -12.29 -10.49
C SER A 131 -5.85 -12.84 -11.32
N ALA A 132 -5.82 -14.16 -11.55
CA ALA A 132 -4.81 -14.78 -12.41
C ALA A 132 -4.75 -14.15 -13.81
N ALA A 133 -5.89 -13.73 -14.35
CA ALA A 133 -5.97 -13.04 -15.64
C ALA A 133 -5.30 -11.67 -15.63
N LEU A 134 -5.46 -10.88 -14.56
CA LEU A 134 -4.79 -9.59 -14.39
C LEU A 134 -3.29 -9.79 -14.14
N ALA A 135 -2.92 -10.68 -13.22
CA ALA A 135 -1.53 -10.96 -12.89
C ALA A 135 -0.72 -11.44 -14.11
N ASN A 136 -1.28 -12.36 -14.91
CA ASN A 136 -0.63 -12.81 -16.15
C ASN A 136 -0.50 -11.70 -17.21
N HIS A 137 -1.52 -10.85 -17.31
CA HIS A 137 -1.44 -9.70 -18.21
C HIS A 137 -0.38 -8.69 -17.75
N ALA A 138 -0.33 -8.37 -16.46
CA ALA A 138 0.71 -7.52 -15.88
C ALA A 138 2.11 -8.07 -16.18
N ARG A 139 2.36 -9.36 -15.92
CA ARG A 139 3.65 -10.01 -16.26
C ARG A 139 4.01 -9.87 -17.74
N THR A 140 3.03 -9.99 -18.63
CA THR A 140 3.24 -9.82 -20.08
C THR A 140 3.63 -8.38 -20.42
N VAL A 141 3.00 -7.40 -19.78
CA VAL A 141 3.27 -5.97 -20.00
C VAL A 141 4.65 -5.58 -19.47
N LEU A 142 5.08 -6.12 -18.33
CA LEU A 142 6.38 -5.80 -17.70
C LEU A 142 7.61 -6.22 -18.54
N ALA A 143 7.43 -7.04 -19.57
CA ALA A 143 8.50 -7.43 -20.50
C ALA A 143 8.74 -6.39 -21.61
N ARG A 144 7.96 -5.31 -21.67
CA ARG A 144 7.97 -4.34 -22.78
C ARG A 144 8.06 -2.91 -22.27
N ALA A 145 8.50 -2.01 -23.14
CA ALA A 145 8.39 -0.56 -22.92
C ALA A 145 6.93 -0.11 -22.85
N GLY A 146 6.68 0.97 -22.13
CA GLY A 146 5.34 1.55 -21.99
C GLY A 146 5.04 2.02 -20.58
N LEU A 147 3.82 2.51 -20.39
CA LEU A 147 3.33 3.04 -19.13
C LEU A 147 2.42 2.04 -18.41
N VAL A 148 2.76 1.74 -17.16
CA VAL A 148 1.89 1.08 -16.20
C VAL A 148 1.53 2.07 -15.10
N LEU A 149 0.24 2.38 -14.97
CA LEU A 149 -0.28 3.24 -13.92
C LEU A 149 -0.93 2.41 -12.81
N VAL A 150 -0.61 2.74 -11.56
CA VAL A 150 -1.23 2.16 -10.36
C VAL A 150 -1.96 3.27 -9.59
N ALA A 151 -3.27 3.34 -9.79
CA ALA A 151 -4.16 4.25 -9.11
C ALA A 151 -4.57 3.68 -7.74
N ALA A 152 -4.27 4.40 -6.68
CA ALA A 152 -4.84 4.11 -5.37
C ALA A 152 -4.78 5.37 -4.49
N PRO A 153 -5.79 5.58 -3.62
CA PRO A 153 -5.68 6.57 -2.55
C PRO A 153 -4.60 6.19 -1.55
N THR A 154 -4.18 7.16 -0.75
CA THR A 154 -3.22 6.95 0.34
C THR A 154 -3.64 5.79 1.25
N GLY A 155 -2.69 4.92 1.56
CA GLY A 155 -2.92 3.76 2.45
C GLY A 155 -3.57 2.54 1.78
N HIS A 156 -3.87 2.57 0.47
CA HIS A 156 -4.46 1.43 -0.25
C HIS A 156 -3.43 0.52 -0.94
N GLY A 157 -2.18 0.49 -0.48
CA GLY A 157 -1.17 -0.48 -0.93
C GLY A 157 -0.57 -0.22 -2.32
N ARG A 158 -0.62 1.03 -2.81
CA ARG A 158 -0.03 1.45 -4.09
C ARG A 158 1.45 1.11 -4.19
N SER A 159 2.24 1.55 -3.20
CA SER A 159 3.68 1.32 -3.14
C SER A 159 4.01 -0.17 -3.11
N THR A 160 3.22 -0.97 -2.38
CA THR A 160 3.38 -2.43 -2.35
C THR A 160 3.20 -3.05 -3.74
N THR A 161 2.17 -2.64 -4.48
CA THR A 161 1.94 -3.14 -5.83
C THR A 161 3.01 -2.66 -6.81
N LEU A 162 3.43 -1.40 -6.74
CA LEU A 162 4.52 -0.89 -7.57
C LEU A 162 5.83 -1.64 -7.31
N GLN A 163 6.15 -1.91 -6.04
CA GLN A 163 7.32 -2.67 -5.64
C GLN A 163 7.27 -4.13 -6.14
N ALA A 164 6.10 -4.78 -6.08
CA ALA A 164 5.94 -6.13 -6.63
C ALA A 164 6.11 -6.15 -8.17
N LEU A 165 5.52 -5.18 -8.87
CA LEU A 165 5.71 -5.04 -10.32
C LEU A 165 7.18 -4.77 -10.68
N LEU A 166 7.86 -3.92 -9.89
CA LEU A 166 9.27 -3.60 -10.07
C LEU A 166 10.16 -4.83 -9.83
N GLY A 167 9.94 -5.57 -8.74
CA GLY A 167 10.68 -6.79 -8.41
C GLY A 167 10.53 -7.90 -9.46
N LEU A 168 9.38 -7.95 -10.16
CA LEU A 168 9.17 -8.86 -11.28
C LEU A 168 9.83 -8.39 -12.59
N ALA A 169 9.99 -7.08 -12.78
CA ALA A 169 10.51 -6.51 -14.03
C ALA A 169 12.03 -6.34 -14.02
N ALA A 170 12.59 -5.90 -12.89
CA ALA A 170 13.99 -5.56 -12.72
C ALA A 170 14.86 -6.81 -12.60
N SER A 171 16.09 -6.71 -13.11
CA SER A 171 17.11 -7.74 -12.97
C SER A 171 18.50 -7.14 -13.19
N ARG A 172 19.57 -7.92 -13.01
CA ARG A 172 20.94 -7.45 -13.33
C ARG A 172 21.11 -7.01 -14.78
N THR A 173 20.31 -7.57 -15.70
CA THR A 173 20.34 -7.26 -17.14
C THR A 173 19.24 -6.28 -17.55
N ARG A 174 18.42 -5.80 -16.60
CA ARG A 174 17.38 -4.79 -16.80
C ARG A 174 17.41 -3.83 -15.61
N PRO A 175 18.41 -2.93 -15.53
CA PRO A 175 18.58 -2.06 -14.39
C PRO A 175 17.40 -1.09 -14.25
N ALA A 176 17.03 -0.81 -13.01
CA ALA A 176 15.88 0.03 -12.68
C ALA A 176 16.24 1.15 -11.71
N LEU A 177 15.51 2.25 -11.81
CA LEU A 177 15.52 3.34 -10.84
C LEU A 177 14.15 3.50 -10.22
N ALA A 178 14.10 3.44 -8.89
CA ALA A 178 12.89 3.68 -8.11
C ALA A 178 12.99 5.02 -7.38
N VAL A 179 12.15 5.98 -7.78
CA VAL A 179 11.91 7.23 -7.05
C VAL A 179 10.76 6.96 -6.09
N ALA A 180 11.11 6.59 -4.86
CA ALA A 180 10.15 6.17 -3.86
C ALA A 180 10.41 6.85 -2.53
N SER A 181 9.33 7.06 -1.78
CA SER A 181 9.44 7.50 -0.40
C SER A 181 9.44 6.26 0.50
N GLY A 182 10.39 6.20 1.42
CA GLY A 182 10.40 5.20 2.49
C GLY A 182 11.02 3.86 2.18
N ALA A 183 10.80 2.97 3.14
CA ALA A 183 11.42 1.67 3.26
C ALA A 183 10.99 0.79 2.08
N MET A 184 12.00 0.42 1.30
CA MET A 184 11.90 -0.52 0.20
C MET A 184 12.87 -1.66 0.48
N PRO A 185 12.48 -2.93 0.26
CA PRO A 185 13.41 -4.04 0.36
C PRO A 185 14.53 -3.90 -0.68
N ASP A 186 15.71 -4.43 -0.36
CA ASP A 186 16.83 -4.47 -1.29
C ASP A 186 16.48 -5.42 -2.46
N MET A 187 16.27 -4.84 -3.64
CA MET A 187 15.92 -5.58 -4.86
C MET A 187 17.09 -5.64 -5.82
N LEU A 188 17.29 -6.81 -6.43
CA LEU A 188 18.40 -7.02 -7.36
C LEU A 188 18.21 -6.20 -8.65
N GLY A 189 19.21 -5.37 -8.97
CA GLY A 189 19.16 -4.53 -10.17
C GLY A 189 18.32 -3.26 -10.03
N VAL A 190 17.93 -2.90 -8.81
CA VAL A 190 17.17 -1.67 -8.51
C VAL A 190 18.04 -0.70 -7.73
N THR A 191 18.16 0.51 -8.24
CA THR A 191 18.70 1.66 -7.51
C THR A 191 17.54 2.48 -6.96
N ARG A 192 17.57 2.83 -5.66
CA ARG A 192 16.55 3.70 -5.05
C ARG A 192 17.06 5.14 -4.97
N ALA A 193 16.22 6.08 -5.39
CA ALA A 193 16.35 7.50 -5.09
C ALA A 193 15.24 7.89 -4.10
N ASP A 194 15.61 8.53 -2.99
CA ASP A 194 14.65 8.95 -1.97
C ASP A 194 13.89 10.19 -2.43
N ALA A 195 12.58 10.01 -2.70
CA ALA A 195 11.68 11.05 -3.17
C ALA A 195 11.59 12.28 -2.25
N SER A 196 12.02 12.18 -0.99
CA SER A 196 12.10 13.32 -0.07
C SER A 196 13.32 14.23 -0.30
N THR A 197 14.29 13.77 -1.08
CA THR A 197 15.57 14.46 -1.32
C THR A 197 15.82 14.83 -2.78
N VAL A 198 15.04 14.26 -3.70
CA VAL A 198 15.20 14.45 -5.14
C VAL A 198 13.91 14.97 -5.77
N VAL A 199 14.03 15.66 -6.90
CA VAL A 199 12.88 16.09 -7.70
C VAL A 199 12.50 14.99 -8.67
N PRO A 200 11.30 14.37 -8.59
CA PRO A 200 10.95 13.20 -9.39
C PRO A 200 11.13 13.40 -10.90
N ALA A 201 10.72 14.57 -11.42
CA ALA A 201 10.84 14.87 -12.84
C ALA A 201 12.30 14.90 -13.33
N GLU A 202 13.21 15.42 -12.53
CA GLU A 202 14.64 15.49 -12.86
C GLU A 202 15.28 14.11 -12.75
N THR A 203 14.94 13.36 -11.69
CA THR A 203 15.45 12.01 -11.48
C THR A 203 15.00 11.04 -12.56
N LEU A 204 13.76 11.15 -13.05
CA LEU A 204 13.28 10.35 -14.18
C LEU A 204 14.07 10.65 -15.46
N ARG A 205 14.39 11.93 -15.74
CA ARG A 205 15.20 12.30 -16.91
C ARG A 205 16.64 11.81 -16.79
N ALA A 206 17.26 11.98 -15.62
CA ALA A 206 18.58 11.43 -15.35
C ALA A 206 18.58 9.91 -15.52
N GLY A 207 17.50 9.21 -15.14
CA GLY A 207 17.36 7.77 -15.37
C GLY A 207 17.45 7.37 -16.85
N ILE A 208 16.92 8.18 -17.76
CA ILE A 208 17.05 7.96 -19.21
C ILE A 208 18.52 8.08 -19.65
N GLU A 209 19.21 9.12 -19.16
CA GLU A 209 20.61 9.41 -19.48
C GLU A 209 21.59 8.38 -18.89
N GLN A 210 21.21 7.76 -17.77
CA GLN A 210 21.97 6.69 -17.09
C GLN A 210 21.70 5.30 -17.67
N ASP A 211 21.03 5.21 -18.82
CA ASP A 211 20.69 3.95 -19.51
C ASP A 211 19.89 2.95 -18.65
N LEU A 212 18.93 3.45 -17.88
CA LEU A 212 18.07 2.61 -17.06
C LEU A 212 16.86 2.12 -17.88
N ASP A 213 16.59 0.82 -17.83
CA ASP A 213 15.52 0.18 -18.60
C ASP A 213 14.13 0.39 -18.00
N ILE A 214 14.07 0.52 -16.67
CA ILE A 214 12.83 0.63 -15.92
C ILE A 214 12.92 1.83 -14.99
N LEU A 215 11.92 2.70 -15.07
CA LEU A 215 11.77 3.82 -14.14
C LEU A 215 10.49 3.64 -13.34
N MET A 216 10.61 3.67 -12.02
CA MET A 216 9.49 3.59 -11.10
C MET A 216 9.38 4.90 -10.33
N VAL A 217 8.17 5.43 -10.19
CA VAL A 217 7.86 6.59 -9.36
C VAL A 217 6.64 6.28 -8.50
N ASP A 218 6.77 6.44 -7.18
CA ASP A 218 5.74 6.02 -6.22
C ASP A 218 4.45 6.86 -6.32
N SER A 219 4.57 8.12 -6.73
CA SER A 219 3.45 9.03 -6.96
C SER A 219 3.82 10.06 -8.01
N LEU A 220 3.04 10.14 -9.08
CA LEU A 220 2.96 11.34 -9.92
C LEU A 220 2.05 12.34 -9.21
N GLU A 221 2.54 13.55 -9.01
CA GLU A 221 1.79 14.59 -8.28
C GLU A 221 1.51 15.82 -9.15
N ASP A 222 2.29 16.00 -10.22
CA ASP A 222 2.23 17.19 -11.04
C ASP A 222 2.51 16.92 -12.52
N ARG A 223 2.36 17.99 -13.31
CA ARG A 223 2.62 18.01 -14.75
C ARG A 223 4.09 17.74 -15.10
N ALA A 224 5.04 18.18 -14.28
CA ALA A 224 6.45 18.03 -14.58
C ALA A 224 6.88 16.55 -14.49
N ALA A 225 6.46 15.86 -13.44
CA ALA A 225 6.68 14.43 -13.23
C ALA A 225 5.94 13.61 -14.30
N ALA A 226 4.68 13.93 -14.59
CA ALA A 226 3.92 13.25 -15.64
C ALA A 226 4.57 13.41 -17.02
N ALA A 227 5.05 14.61 -17.36
CA ALA A 227 5.76 14.84 -18.62
C ALA A 227 7.09 14.05 -18.69
N ALA A 228 7.85 13.99 -17.59
CA ALA A 228 9.08 13.21 -17.53
C ALA A 228 8.82 11.70 -17.68
N ALA A 229 7.75 11.18 -17.06
CA ALA A 229 7.30 9.80 -17.27
C ALA A 229 6.98 9.53 -18.75
N MET A 230 6.28 10.44 -19.43
CA MET A 230 6.01 10.30 -20.86
C MET A 230 7.28 10.31 -21.71
N GLN A 231 8.23 11.20 -21.42
CA GLN A 231 9.53 11.24 -22.10
C GLN A 231 10.28 9.90 -21.98
N ALA A 232 10.28 9.31 -20.78
CA ALA A 232 10.90 8.01 -20.56
C ALA A 232 10.23 6.89 -21.38
N THR A 233 8.89 6.87 -21.47
CA THR A 233 8.19 5.88 -22.31
C THR A 233 8.50 6.07 -23.80
N GLN A 234 8.63 7.30 -24.27
CA GLN A 234 9.01 7.61 -25.65
C GLN A 234 10.46 7.22 -25.96
N ALA A 235 11.34 7.27 -24.95
CA ALA A 235 12.69 6.74 -25.02
C ALA A 235 12.75 5.20 -24.93
N GLY A 236 11.61 4.51 -24.98
CA GLY A 236 11.55 3.05 -25.00
C GLY A 236 11.74 2.39 -23.64
N ARG A 237 11.53 3.11 -22.53
CA ARG A 237 11.62 2.55 -21.17
C ARG A 237 10.27 2.02 -20.69
N LEU A 238 10.30 1.08 -19.74
CA LEU A 238 9.12 0.72 -18.95
C LEU A 238 8.99 1.71 -17.80
N VAL A 239 7.83 2.35 -17.67
CA VAL A 239 7.54 3.28 -16.57
C VAL A 239 6.44 2.70 -15.69
N LEU A 240 6.74 2.53 -14.40
CA LEU A 240 5.80 2.14 -13.36
C LEU A 240 5.48 3.35 -12.51
N ALA A 241 4.26 3.87 -12.57
CA ALA A 241 3.92 5.12 -11.90
C ALA A 241 2.68 4.98 -11.02
N GLY A 242 2.82 5.37 -9.76
CA GLY A 242 1.68 5.56 -8.88
C GLY A 242 0.95 6.85 -9.16
N ILE A 243 -0.36 6.87 -8.94
CA ILE A 243 -1.19 8.07 -9.05
C ILE A 243 -2.29 8.03 -8.00
N ASP A 244 -2.60 9.18 -7.38
CA ASP A 244 -3.76 9.27 -6.50
C ASP A 244 -5.01 9.51 -7.37
N ALA A 245 -5.80 8.45 -7.52
CA ALA A 245 -7.04 8.49 -8.27
C ALA A 245 -8.01 7.45 -7.71
N GLN A 246 -9.31 7.74 -7.84
CA GLN A 246 -10.34 6.87 -7.28
C GLN A 246 -10.47 5.57 -8.06
N ASP A 247 -10.29 5.59 -9.36
CA ASP A 247 -10.43 4.42 -10.22
C ASP A 247 -9.48 4.52 -11.42
N SER A 248 -9.48 3.50 -12.28
CA SER A 248 -8.56 3.39 -13.40
C SER A 248 -8.89 4.38 -14.53
N VAL A 249 -10.14 4.80 -14.67
CA VAL A 249 -10.55 5.82 -15.64
C VAL A 249 -10.14 7.22 -15.14
N ALA A 250 -10.36 7.50 -13.86
CA ALA A 250 -9.96 8.73 -13.19
C ALA A 250 -8.44 8.94 -13.28
N ALA A 251 -7.63 7.87 -13.23
CA ALA A 251 -6.19 7.95 -13.45
C ALA A 251 -5.82 8.49 -14.84
N ILE A 252 -6.52 8.04 -15.89
CA ILE A 252 -6.34 8.55 -17.27
C ILE A 252 -6.78 10.02 -17.34
N GLN A 253 -7.89 10.37 -16.70
CA GLN A 253 -8.38 11.76 -16.64
C GLN A 253 -7.41 12.68 -15.90
N GLN A 254 -6.78 12.21 -14.83
CA GLN A 254 -5.79 12.96 -14.07
C GLN A 254 -4.53 13.22 -14.90
N MET A 255 -4.08 12.25 -15.70
CA MET A 255 -2.99 12.48 -16.66
C MET A 255 -3.36 13.58 -17.67
N ARG A 256 -4.62 13.60 -18.14
CA ARG A 256 -5.12 14.67 -19.03
C ARG A 256 -5.21 16.03 -18.33
N SER A 257 -5.63 16.09 -17.06
CA SER A 257 -5.69 17.36 -16.32
C SER A 257 -4.31 17.97 -16.09
N TRP A 258 -3.27 17.13 -15.99
CA TRP A 258 -1.87 17.56 -16.02
C TRP A 258 -1.35 17.92 -17.42
N ARG A 259 -2.22 18.02 -18.43
CA ARG A 259 -1.91 18.39 -19.81
C ARG A 259 -0.89 17.46 -20.47
N VAL A 260 -0.98 16.16 -20.17
CA VAL A 260 -0.34 15.14 -21.01
C VAL A 260 -1.11 15.05 -22.33
N GLU A 261 -0.40 15.26 -23.43
CA GLU A 261 -0.98 15.17 -24.78
C GLU A 261 -1.63 13.80 -25.02
N ALA A 262 -2.83 13.81 -25.59
CA ALA A 262 -3.66 12.60 -25.74
C ALA A 262 -2.95 11.50 -26.55
N PHE A 263 -2.25 11.90 -27.62
CA PHE A 263 -1.47 10.99 -28.45
C PHE A 263 -0.31 10.33 -27.69
N HIS A 264 0.41 11.10 -26.86
CA HIS A 264 1.49 10.55 -26.04
C HIS A 264 0.95 9.56 -25.02
N LEU A 265 -0.13 9.91 -24.32
CA LEU A 265 -0.75 9.00 -23.35
C LEU A 265 -1.25 7.72 -24.03
N ALA A 266 -1.97 7.84 -25.16
CA ALA A 266 -2.49 6.72 -25.92
C ALA A 266 -1.39 5.77 -26.40
N SER A 267 -0.28 6.30 -26.93
CA SER A 267 0.82 5.49 -27.45
C SER A 267 1.60 4.76 -26.35
N ALA A 268 1.76 5.36 -25.16
CA ALA A 268 2.49 4.77 -24.06
C ALA A 268 1.65 3.77 -23.23
N LEU A 269 0.32 3.98 -23.14
CA LEU A 269 -0.54 3.24 -22.22
C LEU A 269 -0.49 1.73 -22.47
N SER A 270 -0.01 1.00 -21.48
CA SER A 270 0.05 -0.47 -21.52
C SER A 270 -0.92 -1.10 -20.53
N LEU A 271 -0.97 -0.57 -19.31
CA LEU A 271 -1.88 -1.04 -18.27
C LEU A 271 -2.20 0.09 -17.29
N VAL A 272 -3.47 0.24 -16.92
CA VAL A 272 -3.90 1.05 -15.78
C VAL A 272 -4.59 0.13 -14.81
N MET A 273 -4.15 0.13 -13.56
CA MET A 273 -4.79 -0.60 -12.47
C MET A 273 -5.31 0.39 -11.46
N ALA A 274 -6.49 0.11 -10.90
CA ALA A 274 -6.94 0.76 -9.68
C ALA A 274 -7.00 -0.25 -8.55
N GLN A 275 -6.56 0.16 -7.37
CA GLN A 275 -6.49 -0.68 -6.20
C GLN A 275 -7.25 -0.07 -5.03
N ARG A 276 -7.89 -0.96 -4.26
CA ARG A 276 -8.32 -0.73 -2.89
C ARG A 276 -7.88 -1.88 -2.01
N LEU A 277 -7.99 -1.69 -0.70
CA LEU A 277 -7.72 -2.74 0.29
C LEU A 277 -8.99 -2.98 1.08
N VAL A 278 -9.29 -4.24 1.31
CA VAL A 278 -10.34 -4.69 2.22
C VAL A 278 -9.73 -5.66 3.22
N ARG A 279 -10.28 -5.72 4.43
CA ARG A 279 -9.84 -6.71 5.42
C ARG A 279 -10.28 -8.11 4.97
N ARG A 280 -9.39 -9.08 5.13
CA ARG A 280 -9.66 -10.48 4.78
C ARG A 280 -10.26 -11.19 5.98
N LEU A 281 -11.40 -11.86 5.79
CA LEU A 281 -12.01 -12.67 6.83
C LEU A 281 -11.06 -13.77 7.30
N CYS A 282 -11.04 -14.04 8.61
CA CYS A 282 -10.27 -15.14 9.16
C CYS A 282 -10.85 -16.47 8.67
N PRO A 283 -10.05 -17.34 8.03
CA PRO A 283 -10.55 -18.61 7.50
C PRO A 283 -11.04 -19.57 8.60
N GLU A 284 -10.52 -19.44 9.82
CA GLU A 284 -10.83 -20.32 10.96
C GLU A 284 -12.15 -19.98 11.67
N CYS A 285 -12.64 -18.74 11.55
CA CYS A 285 -13.82 -18.28 12.29
C CYS A 285 -14.81 -17.46 11.48
N ARG A 286 -14.67 -17.42 10.15
CA ARG A 286 -15.71 -16.86 9.29
C ARG A 286 -16.95 -17.75 9.34
N GLU A 287 -18.11 -17.12 9.48
CA GLU A 287 -19.38 -17.84 9.60
C GLU A 287 -20.28 -17.54 8.39
N PRO A 288 -20.87 -18.57 7.76
CA PRO A 288 -21.84 -18.35 6.71
C PRO A 288 -23.12 -17.78 7.30
N VAL A 289 -23.58 -16.66 6.75
CA VAL A 289 -24.83 -16.01 7.13
C VAL A 289 -25.67 -15.75 5.89
N GLN A 290 -26.98 -15.69 6.10
CA GLN A 290 -27.89 -15.27 5.05
C GLN A 290 -27.65 -13.79 4.76
N ALA A 291 -27.58 -13.43 3.48
CA ALA A 291 -27.52 -12.07 3.01
C ALA A 291 -28.82 -11.34 3.40
N THR A 292 -28.83 -10.76 4.59
CA THR A 292 -29.94 -10.00 5.14
C THR A 292 -29.57 -8.53 5.27
N GLY A 293 -30.55 -7.63 5.14
CA GLY A 293 -30.38 -6.20 5.37
C GLY A 293 -29.89 -5.39 4.17
N SER A 294 -29.81 -4.07 4.37
CA SER A 294 -29.56 -3.08 3.32
C SER A 294 -28.17 -3.20 2.69
N VAL A 295 -27.14 -3.55 3.45
CA VAL A 295 -25.75 -3.68 2.96
C VAL A 295 -25.63 -4.75 1.87
N SER A 296 -26.25 -5.92 2.08
CA SER A 296 -26.24 -7.01 1.10
C SER A 296 -27.04 -6.65 -0.15
N ALA A 297 -28.18 -5.97 0.01
CA ALA A 297 -29.00 -5.49 -1.11
C ALA A 297 -28.25 -4.43 -1.94
N LEU A 298 -27.47 -3.55 -1.30
CA LEU A 298 -26.62 -2.56 -2.00
C LEU A 298 -25.52 -3.20 -2.84
N LEU A 299 -25.03 -4.37 -2.44
CA LEU A 299 -24.14 -5.18 -3.25
C LEU A 299 -24.88 -6.01 -4.29
N GLY A 300 -26.21 -5.95 -4.38
CA GLY A 300 -26.99 -6.72 -5.35
C GLY A 300 -26.96 -8.22 -5.08
N PHE A 301 -26.86 -8.64 -3.82
CA PHE A 301 -27.09 -10.04 -3.44
C PHE A 301 -28.59 -10.31 -3.31
N ASP A 302 -29.03 -11.45 -3.85
CA ASP A 302 -30.41 -11.89 -3.68
C ASP A 302 -30.67 -12.25 -2.20
N PRO A 303 -31.87 -11.93 -1.66
CA PRO A 303 -32.24 -12.34 -0.31
C PRO A 303 -32.07 -13.85 -0.14
N GLY A 304 -31.37 -14.25 0.92
CA GLY A 304 -31.08 -15.68 1.17
C GLY A 304 -29.83 -16.23 0.47
N SER A 305 -29.06 -15.38 -0.23
CA SER A 305 -27.71 -15.76 -0.67
C SER A 305 -26.80 -15.98 0.53
N ILE A 306 -25.89 -16.94 0.47
CA ILE A 306 -24.88 -17.12 1.53
C ILE A 306 -23.76 -16.08 1.35
N VAL A 307 -23.53 -15.29 2.40
CA VAL A 307 -22.37 -14.42 2.57
C VAL A 307 -21.68 -14.78 3.88
N TYR A 308 -20.60 -14.09 4.24
CA TYR A 308 -19.81 -14.42 5.42
C TYR A 308 -19.63 -13.22 6.34
N THR A 309 -19.65 -13.48 7.64
CA THR A 309 -19.38 -12.49 8.69
C THR A 309 -18.14 -12.88 9.51
N ALA A 310 -17.64 -11.91 10.28
CA ALA A 310 -16.49 -12.05 11.16
C ALA A 310 -16.93 -12.62 12.52
N GLY A 311 -16.52 -13.85 12.86
CA GLY A 311 -16.83 -14.47 14.17
C GLY A 311 -15.86 -14.09 15.28
N GLY A 312 -14.56 -14.05 14.98
CA GLY A 312 -13.49 -13.78 15.95
C GLY A 312 -13.02 -15.04 16.70
N CYS A 313 -11.71 -15.29 16.68
CA CYS A 313 -11.08 -16.43 17.37
C CYS A 313 -9.67 -16.09 17.86
N VAL A 314 -9.02 -17.02 18.54
CA VAL A 314 -7.64 -16.84 19.04
C VAL A 314 -6.64 -16.54 17.92
N VAL A 315 -6.80 -17.15 16.74
CA VAL A 315 -5.89 -16.99 15.59
C VAL A 315 -5.90 -15.55 15.06
N CYS A 316 -7.06 -14.91 15.03
CA CYS A 316 -7.19 -13.51 14.58
C CYS A 316 -7.23 -12.50 15.73
N GLY A 317 -6.89 -12.91 16.96
CA GLY A 317 -6.95 -12.04 18.15
C GLY A 317 -8.35 -11.48 18.42
N GLY A 318 -9.41 -12.23 18.10
CA GLY A 318 -10.80 -11.82 18.31
C GLY A 318 -11.36 -10.83 17.27
N THR A 319 -10.57 -10.38 16.30
CA THR A 319 -11.02 -9.36 15.32
C THR A 319 -11.94 -9.92 14.24
N GLY A 320 -11.85 -11.22 13.97
CA GLY A 320 -12.50 -11.91 12.85
C GLY A 320 -11.85 -11.68 11.47
N PHE A 321 -10.72 -10.96 11.42
CA PHE A 321 -9.97 -10.68 10.21
C PHE A 321 -8.51 -11.13 10.31
N ALA A 322 -7.94 -11.62 9.21
CA ALA A 322 -6.56 -12.08 9.13
C ALA A 322 -5.89 -11.48 7.88
N GLY A 323 -5.35 -10.26 8.06
CA GLY A 323 -4.70 -9.50 7.00
C GLY A 323 -5.66 -8.69 6.13
N GLN A 324 -5.13 -8.21 5.00
CA GLN A 324 -5.87 -7.47 3.99
C GLN A 324 -5.65 -8.10 2.62
N THR A 325 -6.56 -7.85 1.69
CA THR A 325 -6.41 -8.20 0.28
C THR A 325 -6.76 -7.01 -0.60
N GLY A 326 -6.08 -6.92 -1.73
CA GLY A 326 -6.38 -5.95 -2.77
C GLY A 326 -7.69 -6.26 -3.49
N VAL A 327 -8.43 -5.21 -3.81
CA VAL A 327 -9.52 -5.23 -4.79
C VAL A 327 -9.04 -4.45 -5.98
N PHE A 328 -9.03 -5.09 -7.15
CA PHE A 328 -8.47 -4.52 -8.36
C PHE A 328 -9.51 -4.37 -9.46
N GLU A 329 -9.37 -3.29 -10.21
CA GLU A 329 -9.85 -3.20 -11.58
C GLU A 329 -8.69 -2.83 -12.49
N SER A 330 -8.85 -3.08 -13.79
CA SER A 330 -7.79 -2.76 -14.75
C SER A 330 -8.32 -2.39 -16.12
N ILE A 331 -7.69 -1.39 -16.74
CA ILE A 331 -7.84 -1.06 -18.15
C ILE A 331 -6.59 -1.53 -18.89
N ARG A 332 -6.79 -2.41 -19.86
CA ARG A 332 -5.71 -2.84 -20.75
C ARG A 332 -5.50 -1.79 -21.84
N GLY A 333 -4.25 -1.46 -22.15
CA GLY A 333 -3.90 -0.56 -23.25
C GLY A 333 -4.08 -1.23 -24.61
N ASP A 334 -5.28 -1.69 -24.95
CA ASP A 334 -5.60 -2.26 -26.26
C ASP A 334 -5.81 -1.18 -27.33
N ALA A 335 -5.91 -1.60 -28.61
CA ALA A 335 -6.06 -0.66 -29.73
C ALA A 335 -7.29 0.25 -29.59
N THR A 336 -8.39 -0.25 -29.02
CA THR A 336 -9.62 0.52 -28.85
C THR A 336 -9.48 1.54 -27.73
N ILE A 337 -8.97 1.14 -26.56
CA ILE A 337 -8.69 2.07 -25.46
C ILE A 337 -7.73 3.17 -25.92
N ARG A 338 -6.64 2.81 -26.60
CA ARG A 338 -5.67 3.79 -27.09
C ARG A 338 -6.31 4.79 -28.06
N ARG A 339 -7.15 4.33 -28.99
CA ARG A 339 -7.91 5.21 -29.88
C ARG A 339 -8.86 6.12 -29.10
N LEU A 340 -9.64 5.57 -28.17
CA LEU A 340 -10.55 6.37 -27.33
C LEU A 340 -9.81 7.41 -26.50
N VAL A 341 -8.64 7.08 -25.95
CA VAL A 341 -7.79 8.03 -25.23
C VAL A 341 -7.28 9.13 -26.16
N ASN A 342 -6.84 8.78 -27.36
CA ASN A 342 -6.35 9.73 -28.36
C ASN A 342 -7.45 10.70 -28.82
N ASP A 343 -8.66 10.18 -29.07
CA ASP A 343 -9.79 10.94 -29.63
C ASP A 343 -10.52 11.79 -28.58
N GLY A 344 -10.03 11.83 -27.33
CA GLY A 344 -10.66 12.62 -26.27
C GLY A 344 -11.90 11.96 -25.65
N GLY A 345 -12.08 10.64 -25.81
CA GLY A 345 -13.24 9.90 -25.28
C GLY A 345 -13.44 10.13 -23.78
N ASP A 346 -14.70 10.24 -23.37
CA ASP A 346 -15.08 10.50 -21.98
C ASP A 346 -14.94 9.27 -21.07
N ALA A 347 -15.15 9.46 -19.78
CA ALA A 347 -15.07 8.38 -18.79
C ALA A 347 -16.07 7.24 -19.09
N ALA A 348 -17.28 7.57 -19.55
CA ALA A 348 -18.34 6.60 -19.74
C ALA A 348 -18.00 5.64 -20.89
N ILE A 349 -17.45 6.15 -21.98
CA ILE A 349 -17.04 5.33 -23.14
C ILE A 349 -15.81 4.48 -22.80
N LEU A 350 -14.83 5.03 -22.08
CA LEU A 350 -13.66 4.27 -21.62
C LEU A 350 -14.08 3.13 -20.68
N ALA A 351 -14.90 3.43 -19.67
CA ALA A 351 -15.40 2.44 -18.71
C ALA A 351 -16.24 1.36 -19.41
N ARG A 352 -17.10 1.76 -20.35
CA ARG A 352 -17.91 0.82 -21.14
C ARG A 352 -17.02 -0.18 -21.87
N HIS A 353 -15.98 0.27 -22.58
CA HIS A 353 -15.11 -0.66 -23.29
C HIS A 353 -14.29 -1.52 -22.31
N ALA A 354 -13.68 -0.92 -21.29
CA ALA A 354 -12.79 -1.61 -20.36
C ALA A 354 -13.50 -2.75 -19.59
N PHE A 355 -14.70 -2.50 -19.09
CA PHE A 355 -15.38 -3.37 -18.14
C PHE A 355 -16.49 -4.24 -18.75
N ILE A 356 -16.54 -4.37 -20.08
CA ILE A 356 -17.45 -5.34 -20.75
C ILE A 356 -17.17 -6.77 -20.27
N SER A 357 -15.89 -7.14 -20.15
CA SER A 357 -15.45 -8.50 -19.85
C SER A 357 -14.49 -8.59 -18.66
N THR A 358 -14.19 -7.46 -18.02
CA THR A 358 -13.34 -7.40 -16.84
C THR A 358 -14.09 -6.78 -15.66
N PRO A 359 -13.85 -7.25 -14.43
CA PRO A 359 -14.46 -6.65 -13.25
C PRO A 359 -14.00 -5.20 -13.04
N ASN A 360 -14.95 -4.30 -12.78
CA ASN A 360 -14.65 -3.03 -12.11
C ASN A 360 -14.54 -3.23 -10.58
N LEU A 361 -14.11 -2.20 -9.85
CA LEU A 361 -13.91 -2.27 -8.39
C LEU A 361 -15.14 -2.78 -7.64
N GLY A 362 -16.35 -2.32 -7.99
CA GLY A 362 -17.58 -2.73 -7.31
C GLY A 362 -17.93 -4.21 -7.54
N SER A 363 -17.83 -4.68 -8.78
CA SER A 363 -18.07 -6.09 -9.12
C SER A 363 -17.01 -7.02 -8.54
N ALA A 364 -15.74 -6.58 -8.48
CA ALA A 364 -14.66 -7.30 -7.82
C ALA A 364 -14.88 -7.39 -6.31
N ALA A 365 -15.24 -6.29 -5.65
CA ALA A 365 -15.57 -6.27 -4.22
C ALA A 365 -16.74 -7.20 -3.89
N ARG A 366 -17.81 -7.15 -4.69
CA ARG A 366 -18.96 -8.06 -4.57
C ARG A 366 -18.53 -9.53 -4.69
N HIS A 367 -17.66 -9.84 -5.65
CA HIS A 367 -17.16 -11.21 -5.82
C HIS A 367 -16.40 -11.71 -4.58
N LEU A 368 -15.55 -10.87 -3.98
CA LEU A 368 -14.82 -11.21 -2.75
C LEU A 368 -15.75 -11.40 -1.55
N ALA A 369 -16.80 -10.59 -1.42
CA ALA A 369 -17.80 -10.78 -0.37
C ALA A 369 -18.58 -12.10 -0.56
N ARG A 370 -18.98 -12.41 -1.80
CA ARG A 370 -19.70 -13.66 -2.13
C ARG A 370 -18.88 -14.91 -1.84
N THR A 371 -17.57 -14.86 -2.08
CA THR A 371 -16.66 -15.99 -1.87
C THR A 371 -16.13 -16.09 -0.43
N GLY A 372 -16.60 -15.20 0.46
CA GLY A 372 -16.22 -15.18 1.87
C GLY A 372 -14.78 -14.77 2.11
N VAL A 373 -14.15 -14.05 1.16
CA VAL A 373 -12.82 -13.46 1.36
C VAL A 373 -12.92 -12.21 2.23
N THR A 374 -14.00 -11.45 2.12
CA THR A 374 -14.30 -10.28 2.95
C THR A 374 -15.78 -10.23 3.31
N THR A 375 -16.21 -9.26 4.12
CA THR A 375 -17.63 -9.09 4.46
C THR A 375 -18.34 -8.16 3.47
N PRO A 376 -19.68 -8.22 3.38
CA PRO A 376 -20.48 -7.23 2.65
C PRO A 376 -20.18 -5.78 3.06
N GLU A 377 -19.95 -5.52 4.35
CA GLU A 377 -19.68 -4.17 4.88
C GLU A 377 -18.36 -3.60 4.35
N GLU A 378 -17.31 -4.42 4.27
CA GLU A 378 -16.03 -4.01 3.67
C GLU A 378 -16.18 -3.79 2.15
N ALA A 379 -16.91 -4.65 1.46
CA ALA A 379 -17.11 -4.55 0.01
C ALA A 379 -17.96 -3.33 -0.42
N VAL A 380 -18.95 -2.91 0.38
CA VAL A 380 -19.76 -1.72 0.09
C VAL A 380 -18.93 -0.44 0.11
N LYS A 381 -17.96 -0.33 1.03
CA LYS A 381 -17.05 0.84 1.10
C LYS A 381 -16.34 1.07 -0.23
N ILE A 382 -15.92 -0.01 -0.89
CA ILE A 382 -15.26 0.05 -2.20
C ILE A 382 -16.26 0.43 -3.31
N SER A 383 -17.44 -0.20 -3.30
CA SER A 383 -18.43 -0.06 -4.38
C SER A 383 -19.05 1.33 -4.47
N ARG A 384 -18.97 2.14 -3.42
CA ARG A 384 -19.56 3.50 -3.37
C ARG A 384 -18.58 4.63 -3.68
N GLY A 385 -17.30 4.33 -3.95
CA GLY A 385 -16.28 5.36 -4.17
C GLY A 385 -15.99 6.24 -2.93
N GLN A 386 -16.57 5.92 -1.77
CA GLN A 386 -16.34 6.62 -0.51
C GLN A 386 -15.15 5.96 0.19
N GLY A 387 -13.97 6.56 0.02
CA GLY A 387 -12.83 6.27 0.89
C GLY A 387 -13.15 6.68 2.33
N ALA A 388 -12.85 5.75 3.25
CA ALA A 388 -12.70 5.86 4.71
C ALA A 388 -13.52 6.93 5.45
#